data_AF-M1XPZ5-F1
#
_entry.id   AF-M1XPZ5-F1
#
_cell.length_a   1.000
_cell.length_b   1.000
_cell.length_c   1.000
_cell.angle_alpha   90.00
_cell.angle_beta   90.00
_cell.angle_gamma   90.00
#
_symmetry.space_group_name_H-M   'P 1'
#
loop_
_entity.id
_entity.type
_entity.pdbx_description
1 polymer ?
#
loop_
_entity_poly.entity_id
_entity_poly.type
_entity_poly.pdbx_seq_one_letter_code
_entity_poly.pdbx_strand_id
1 'polypeptide(L)'
;MSQSYDRGLIEDFGRWQEFSAGMWAWIFHKFTGWVLIGYLFTHVAVLSTATVDGATYTQTLQGLESLLLVRFLEVGLLAVAAFHILNGVRLLFVDLGVGIESQDKAFYAALIATAAITVASIPTFLVGAF
;
A
#
# COMPACT_ATOMS: atom_id res chain seq x y z
N MET A 1 -35.56 -23.77 10.21
CA MET A 1 -35.13 -24.48 8.99
C MET A 1 -33.99 -23.67 8.38
N SER A 2 -32.76 -24.18 8.42
CA SER A 2 -31.61 -23.50 7.80
C SER A 2 -31.72 -23.66 6.30
N GLN A 3 -31.88 -22.55 5.58
CA GLN A 3 -31.76 -22.53 4.12
C GLN A 3 -30.34 -22.97 3.77
N SER A 4 -30.19 -24.19 3.25
CA SER A 4 -28.92 -24.62 2.66
C SER A 4 -28.77 -23.87 1.35
N TYR A 5 -28.01 -22.78 1.37
CA TYR A 5 -27.59 -22.11 0.15
C TYR A 5 -26.84 -23.13 -0.72
N ASP A 6 -27.39 -23.45 -1.89
CA ASP A 6 -26.64 -24.15 -2.93
C ASP A 6 -25.55 -23.19 -3.41
N ARG A 7 -24.30 -23.50 -3.04
CA ARG A 7 -23.11 -22.68 -3.33
C ARG A 7 -22.36 -23.16 -4.58
N GLY A 8 -22.97 -24.06 -5.35
CA GLY A 8 -22.34 -24.69 -6.52
C GLY A 8 -21.11 -25.54 -6.14
N LEU A 9 -20.39 -26.02 -7.15
CA LEU A 9 -19.16 -26.79 -6.97
C LEU A 9 -18.01 -25.89 -6.50
N ILE A 10 -17.07 -26.45 -5.74
CA ILE A 10 -15.85 -25.75 -5.30
C ILE A 10 -14.94 -25.43 -6.51
N GLU A 11 -15.04 -26.25 -7.56
CA GLU A 11 -14.22 -26.22 -8.77
C GLU A 11 -14.73 -25.23 -9.82
N ASP A 12 -15.86 -24.55 -9.57
CA ASP A 12 -16.38 -23.55 -10.50
C ASP A 12 -15.51 -22.28 -10.46
N PHE A 13 -14.68 -22.11 -11.48
CA PHE A 13 -13.80 -20.96 -11.68
C PHE A 13 -14.55 -19.62 -11.72
N GLY A 14 -15.85 -19.60 -12.04
CA GLY A 14 -16.67 -18.39 -12.02
C GLY A 14 -16.75 -17.73 -10.63
N ARG A 15 -16.62 -18.52 -9.55
CA ARG A 15 -16.61 -18.01 -8.17
C ARG A 15 -15.38 -17.16 -7.82
N TRP A 16 -14.31 -17.28 -8.60
CA TRP A 16 -13.08 -16.51 -8.45
C TRP A 16 -13.01 -15.32 -9.42
N GLN A 17 -14.05 -15.06 -10.21
CA GLN A 17 -14.07 -13.93 -11.15
C GLN A 17 -14.69 -12.66 -10.54
N GLU A 18 -15.61 -12.79 -9.59
CA GLU A 18 -16.31 -11.65 -8.98
C GLU A 18 -15.75 -11.31 -7.60
N PHE A 19 -14.96 -10.24 -7.54
CA PHE A 19 -14.39 -9.74 -6.29
C PHE A 19 -15.25 -8.61 -5.71
N SER A 20 -15.74 -8.80 -4.48
CA SER A 20 -16.37 -7.72 -3.72
C SER A 20 -15.33 -6.72 -3.20
N ALA A 21 -15.77 -5.52 -2.82
CA ALA A 21 -14.90 -4.48 -2.28
C ALA A 21 -14.04 -4.98 -1.09
N GLY A 22 -14.61 -5.81 -0.22
CA GLY A 22 -13.88 -6.40 0.92
C GLY A 22 -12.77 -7.36 0.48
N MET A 23 -12.98 -8.13 -0.58
CA MET A 23 -11.96 -9.05 -1.11
C MET A 23 -10.80 -8.26 -1.74
N TRP A 24 -11.09 -7.19 -2.50
CA TRP A 24 -10.05 -6.29 -3.03
C TRP A 24 -9.26 -5.60 -1.92
N ALA A 25 -9.95 -5.09 -0.88
CA ALA A 25 -9.30 -4.49 0.29
C ALA A 25 -8.30 -5.45 0.94
N TRP A 26 -8.67 -6.73 1.06
CA TRP A 26 -7.81 -7.78 1.60
C TRP A 26 -6.60 -8.08 0.70
N ILE A 27 -6.80 -8.22 -0.62
CA ILE A 27 -5.69 -8.46 -1.57
C ILE A 27 -4.69 -7.31 -1.50
N PHE A 28 -5.18 -6.07 -1.66
CA PHE A 28 -4.30 -4.91 -1.69
C PHE A 28 -3.56 -4.70 -0.38
N HIS A 29 -4.20 -4.98 0.76
CA HIS A 29 -3.52 -4.85 2.06
C HIS A 29 -2.37 -5.85 2.21
N LYS A 30 -2.57 -7.11 1.80
CA LYS A 30 -1.51 -8.12 1.81
C LYS A 30 -0.40 -7.77 0.82
N PHE A 31 -0.77 -7.41 -0.39
CA PHE A 31 0.20 -7.06 -1.44
C PHE A 31 1.07 -5.87 -1.00
N THR A 32 0.45 -4.78 -0.53
CA THR A 32 1.19 -3.62 -0.01
C THR A 32 2.07 -3.97 1.19
N GLY A 33 1.61 -4.86 2.08
CA GLY A 33 2.44 -5.37 3.18
C GLY A 33 3.70 -6.10 2.70
N TRP A 34 3.57 -6.97 1.69
CA TRP A 34 4.73 -7.65 1.10
C TRP A 34 5.71 -6.68 0.43
N VAL A 35 5.20 -5.67 -0.27
CA VAL A 35 6.02 -4.61 -0.87
C VAL A 35 6.78 -3.84 0.21
N LEU A 36 6.13 -3.46 1.32
CA LEU A 36 6.76 -2.75 2.43
C LEU A 36 7.83 -3.62 3.13
N ILE A 37 7.58 -4.91 3.34
CA ILE A 37 8.59 -5.83 3.88
C ILE A 37 9.81 -5.89 2.94
N GLY A 38 9.59 -6.00 1.63
CA GLY A 38 10.67 -5.95 0.64
C GLY A 38 11.46 -4.64 0.70
N TYR A 39 10.76 -3.51 0.78
CA TYR A 39 11.37 -2.18 0.93
C TYR A 39 12.17 -2.05 2.23
N LEU A 40 11.75 -2.65 3.34
CA LEU A 40 12.48 -2.54 4.61
C LEU A 40 13.92 -3.04 4.49
N PHE A 41 14.19 -4.08 3.68
CA PHE A 41 15.55 -4.54 3.46
C PHE A 41 16.43 -3.49 2.78
N THR A 42 15.92 -2.82 1.73
CA THR A 42 16.67 -1.76 1.04
C THR A 42 16.77 -0.50 1.89
N HIS A 43 15.70 -0.15 2.61
CA HIS A 43 15.63 1.01 3.50
C HIS A 43 16.67 0.92 4.62
N VAL A 44 16.73 -0.23 5.32
CA VAL A 44 17.70 -0.46 6.39
C VAL A 44 19.13 -0.47 5.83
N ALA A 45 19.35 -1.02 4.63
CA ALA A 45 20.67 -0.97 3.99
C ALA A 45 21.14 0.47 3.75
N VAL A 46 20.30 1.33 3.17
CA VAL A 46 20.63 2.75 2.97
C VAL A 46 20.83 3.46 4.30
N LEU A 47 19.93 3.28 5.27
CA LEU A 47 20.03 3.93 6.58
C LEU A 47 21.29 3.49 7.36
N SER A 48 21.74 2.24 7.18
CA SER A 48 22.94 1.74 7.85
C SER A 48 24.21 2.48 7.44
N THR A 49 24.26 3.08 6.25
CA THR A 49 25.40 3.91 5.82
C THR A 49 25.62 5.14 6.72
N ALA A 50 24.57 5.63 7.40
CA ALA A 50 24.67 6.72 8.37
C ALA A 50 25.48 6.34 9.62
N THR A 51 25.68 5.03 9.87
CA THR A 51 26.52 4.55 10.97
C THR A 51 28.01 4.61 10.65
N VAL A 52 28.38 4.74 9.37
CA VAL A 52 29.77 4.94 8.94
C VAL A 52 30.14 6.39 9.16
N ASP A 53 29.48 7.29 8.45
CA ASP A 53 29.56 8.75 8.59
C ASP A 53 28.45 9.44 7.79
N GLY A 54 28.23 10.73 8.04
CA GLY A 54 27.19 11.51 7.35
C GLY A 54 27.45 11.77 5.86
N ALA A 55 28.71 11.79 5.42
CA ALA A 55 29.05 11.98 4.01
C ALA A 55 28.73 10.73 3.18
N THR A 56 29.05 9.53 3.69
CA THR A 56 28.71 8.25 3.06
C THR A 56 27.20 8.08 2.90
N TYR A 57 26.42 8.44 3.93
CA TYR A 57 24.95 8.44 3.85
C TYR A 57 24.42 9.40 2.79
N THR A 58 24.88 10.65 2.84
CA THR A 58 24.45 11.69 1.89
C THR A 58 24.80 11.30 0.45
N GLN A 59 26.02 10.78 0.22
CA GLN A 59 26.46 10.34 -1.10
C GLN A 59 25.63 9.16 -1.63
N THR A 60 25.33 8.18 -0.77
CA THR A 60 24.48 7.03 -1.13
C THR A 60 23.07 7.49 -1.51
N LEU A 61 22.47 8.36 -0.69
CA LEU A 61 21.12 8.88 -0.92
C LEU A 61 21.06 9.70 -2.22
N GLN A 62 21.98 10.63 -2.42
CA GLN A 62 22.07 11.44 -3.65
C GLN A 62 22.29 10.58 -4.90
N GLY A 63 23.09 9.51 -4.79
CA GLY A 63 23.29 8.55 -5.87
C GLY A 63 21.98 7.87 -6.28
N LEU A 64 21.17 7.44 -5.32
CA LEU A 64 19.85 6.85 -5.58
C LEU A 64 18.86 7.87 -6.15
N GLU A 65 18.76 9.06 -5.55
CA GLU A 65 17.86 10.13 -5.99
C GLU A 65 18.20 10.71 -7.37
N SER A 66 19.44 10.51 -7.84
CA SER A 66 19.84 10.89 -9.21
C SER A 66 19.18 10.02 -10.28
N LEU A 67 18.69 8.82 -9.91
CA LEU A 67 18.03 7.91 -10.82
C LEU A 67 16.54 8.25 -10.92
N LEU A 68 16.09 8.65 -12.11
CA LEU A 68 14.68 8.96 -12.36
C LEU A 68 13.74 7.80 -11.97
N LEU A 69 14.16 6.55 -12.19
CA LEU A 69 13.40 5.37 -11.79
C LEU A 69 13.17 5.34 -10.27
N VAL A 70 14.18 5.66 -9.45
CA VAL A 70 14.04 5.67 -7.99
C VAL A 70 13.02 6.70 -7.55
N ARG A 71 12.99 7.89 -8.18
CA ARG A 71 11.98 8.92 -7.87
C ARG A 71 10.55 8.46 -8.15
N PHE A 72 10.33 7.73 -9.24
CA PHE A 72 9.02 7.11 -9.50
C PHE A 72 8.69 6.02 -8.48
N LEU A 73 9.67 5.22 -8.09
CA LEU A 73 9.51 4.19 -7.05
C LEU A 73 9.19 4.81 -5.69
N GLU A 74 9.72 5.99 -5.35
CA GLU A 74 9.39 6.72 -4.11
C GLU A 74 7.93 7.18 -4.08
N VAL A 75 7.41 7.71 -5.20
CA VAL A 75 5.97 8.05 -5.33
C VAL A 75 5.12 6.79 -5.17
N GLY A 76 5.50 5.69 -5.83
CA GLY A 76 4.81 4.40 -5.71
C GLY A 76 4.86 3.84 -4.29
N LEU A 77 6.01 3.96 -3.61
CA LEU A 77 6.19 3.53 -2.23
C LEU A 77 5.31 4.35 -1.27
N LEU A 78 5.20 5.67 -1.47
CA LEU A 78 4.28 6.49 -0.70
C LEU A 78 2.83 6.02 -0.89
N ALA A 79 2.42 5.72 -2.13
CA ALA A 79 1.09 5.19 -2.41
C ALA A 79 0.84 3.86 -1.68
N VAL A 80 1.81 2.95 -1.74
CA VAL A 80 1.78 1.65 -1.02
C VAL A 80 1.64 1.86 0.48
N ALA A 81 2.48 2.72 1.07
CA ALA A 81 2.48 2.99 2.50
C ALA A 81 1.17 3.65 2.96
N ALA A 82 0.70 4.68 2.23
CA ALA A 82 -0.53 5.39 2.53
C ALA A 82 -1.75 4.46 2.49
N PHE A 83 -1.89 3.65 1.44
CA PHE A 83 -2.96 2.66 1.38
C PHE A 83 -2.87 1.63 2.51
N HIS A 84 -1.68 1.10 2.77
CA HIS A 84 -1.48 0.08 3.79
C HIS A 84 -1.90 0.59 5.18
N ILE A 85 -1.52 1.82 5.52
CA ILE A 85 -1.88 2.48 6.78
C ILE A 85 -3.40 2.74 6.83
N LEU A 86 -3.97 3.38 5.81
CA LEU A 86 -5.40 3.73 5.80
C LEU A 86 -6.30 2.49 5.86
N ASN A 87 -5.96 1.46 5.09
CA ASN A 87 -6.70 0.21 5.12
C ASN A 87 -6.46 -0.58 6.42
N GLY A 88 -5.26 -0.51 7.01
CA GLY A 88 -4.97 -1.06 8.34
C GLY A 88 -5.81 -0.39 9.43
N VAL A 89 -5.93 0.94 9.41
CA VAL A 89 -6.81 1.69 10.32
C VAL A 89 -8.28 1.31 10.13
N ARG A 90 -8.73 1.15 8.88
CA ARG A 90 -10.08 0.62 8.59
C ARG A 90 -10.29 -0.76 9.24
N LEU A 91 -9.32 -1.67 9.12
CA LEU A 91 -9.41 -3.00 9.74
C LEU A 91 -9.49 -2.89 11.27
N LEU A 92 -8.66 -2.06 11.90
CA LEU A 92 -8.72 -1.82 13.34
C LEU A 92 -10.10 -1.31 13.79
N PHE A 93 -10.72 -0.38 13.06
CA PHE A 93 -12.07 0.07 13.38
C PHE A 93 -13.12 -1.04 13.24
N VAL A 94 -13.05 -1.84 12.17
CA VAL A 94 -13.96 -2.97 11.98
C VAL A 94 -13.78 -4.02 13.09
N ASP A 95 -12.54 -4.30 13.51
CA ASP A 95 -12.24 -5.24 14.60
C ASP A 95 -12.78 -4.74 15.95
N LEU A 96 -12.86 -3.42 16.15
CA LEU A 96 -13.50 -2.78 17.30
C LEU A 96 -15.04 -2.70 17.18
N GLY A 97 -15.62 -3.25 16.11
CA GLY A 97 -17.06 -3.23 15.85
C GLY A 97 -17.58 -1.93 15.24
N VAL A 98 -16.71 -1.01 14.83
CA VAL A 98 -17.07 0.29 14.26
C VAL A 98 -17.08 0.21 12.74
N GLY A 99 -18.19 0.59 12.11
CA GLY A 99 -18.28 0.74 10.65
C GLY A 99 -18.45 -0.57 9.86
N ILE A 100 -18.95 -1.63 10.50
CA ILE A 100 -19.22 -2.95 9.87
C ILE A 100 -20.17 -2.81 8.66
N GLU A 101 -21.24 -2.03 8.79
CA GLU A 101 -22.23 -1.82 7.72
C GLU A 101 -21.73 -0.88 6.61
N SER A 102 -20.66 -0.14 6.85
CA SER A 102 -20.09 0.86 5.94
C SER A 102 -18.69 0.50 5.44
N GLN A 103 -18.33 -0.78 5.52
CA GLN A 103 -16.98 -1.29 5.26
C GLN A 103 -16.52 -1.09 3.81
N ASP A 104 -17.45 -1.06 2.86
CA ASP A 104 -17.24 -0.79 1.44
C ASP A 104 -16.94 0.71 1.20
N LYS A 105 -17.75 1.60 1.77
CA LYS A 105 -17.55 3.06 1.73
C LYS A 105 -16.20 3.44 2.35
N ALA A 106 -15.86 2.85 3.49
CA ALA A 106 -14.57 3.06 4.15
C ALA A 106 -13.38 2.61 3.27
N PHE A 107 -13.55 1.51 2.51
CA PHE A 107 -12.52 1.06 1.57
C PHE A 107 -12.34 2.04 0.40
N TYR A 108 -13.43 2.49 -0.22
CA TYR A 108 -13.35 3.50 -1.28
C TYR A 108 -12.80 4.83 -0.79
N ALA A 109 -13.14 5.25 0.44
CA ALA A 109 -12.56 6.44 1.06
C ALA A 109 -11.03 6.29 1.22
N ALA A 110 -10.54 5.13 1.68
CA ALA A 110 -9.11 4.85 1.78
C ALA A 110 -8.42 4.90 0.40
N LEU A 111 -9.05 4.36 -0.65
CA LEU A 111 -8.53 4.43 -2.01
C LEU A 111 -8.44 5.87 -2.53
N ILE A 112 -9.51 6.65 -2.39
CA ILE A 112 -9.56 8.04 -2.86
C ILE A 112 -8.53 8.89 -2.09
N ALA A 113 -8.45 8.73 -0.78
CA ALA A 113 -7.46 9.43 0.05
C ALA A 113 -6.03 9.07 -0.37
N THR A 114 -5.74 7.78 -0.61
CA THR A 114 -4.45 7.33 -1.13
C THR A 114 -4.12 7.99 -2.47
N ALA A 115 -5.07 7.98 -3.41
CA ALA A 115 -4.89 8.57 -4.73
C ALA A 115 -4.63 10.08 -4.63
N ALA A 116 -5.38 10.79 -3.79
CA ALA A 116 -5.19 12.22 -3.55
C ALA A 116 -3.80 12.53 -2.97
N ILE A 117 -3.36 11.78 -1.94
CA ILE A 117 -2.03 11.92 -1.34
C ILE A 117 -0.94 11.66 -2.38
N THR A 118 -1.11 10.60 -3.18
CA THR A 118 -0.13 10.21 -4.21
C THR A 118 -0.02 11.26 -5.30
N VAL A 119 -1.13 11.79 -5.82
CA VAL A 119 -1.11 12.83 -6.84
C VAL A 119 -0.50 14.13 -6.29
N ALA A 120 -0.88 14.50 -5.07
CA ALA A 120 -0.35 15.69 -4.40
C ALA A 120 1.16 15.60 -4.11
N SER A 121 1.72 14.40 -3.99
CA SER A 121 3.15 14.21 -3.72
C SER A 121 4.03 14.30 -4.97
N ILE A 122 3.48 14.12 -6.18
CA ILE A 122 4.23 14.09 -7.43
C ILE A 122 5.17 15.31 -7.56
N PRO A 123 4.74 16.57 -7.33
CA PRO A 123 5.64 17.70 -7.42
C PRO A 123 6.81 17.60 -6.43
N THR A 124 6.57 17.14 -5.21
CA THR A 124 7.61 16.99 -4.18
C THR A 124 8.70 16.00 -4.59
N PHE A 125 8.34 14.88 -5.20
CA PHE A 125 9.30 13.84 -5.58
C PHE A 125 9.93 14.07 -6.97
N LEU A 126 9.23 14.72 -7.91
CA LEU A 126 9.67 14.86 -9.31
C LEU A 126 10.18 16.24 -9.72
N VAL A 127 9.85 17.34 -9.01
CA VAL A 127 10.26 18.70 -9.45
C VAL A 127 11.78 18.93 -9.41
N GLY A 128 12.52 18.17 -8.60
CA GLY A 128 13.99 18.20 -8.59
C GLY A 128 14.66 17.20 -9.54
N ALA A 129 13.88 16.49 -10.37
CA ALA A 129 14.40 15.49 -11.31
C ALA A 129 14.87 16.08 -12.66
N PHE A 130 14.51 17.35 -12.93
CA PHE A 130 14.75 18.05 -14.20
C PHE A 130 15.30 19.46 -13.94
#